data_AF-Q2UKP8-F1
#
_entry.id   AF-Q2UKP8-F1
#
_cell.length_a   1.000
_cell.length_b   1.000
_cell.length_c   1.000
_cell.angle_alpha   90.00
_cell.angle_beta   90.00
_cell.angle_gamma   90.00
#
_symmetry.space_group_name_H-M   'P 1'
#
loop_
_entity.id
_entity.type
_entity.pdbx_description
1 polymer ?
#
loop_
_entity_poly.entity_id
_entity_poly.type
_entity_poly.pdbx_seq_one_letter_code
_entity_poly.pdbx_strand_id
1 'polypeptide(L)'
;MDKTYKDRLAIRSSLLQKHPDVVIGINNETDPRIYAAIRELYIFVVGTYLPTRYPRMFRLTSQPSDNNKKTGTETKTILESMVTGAKIPLHFDEPEPGSKTGRKELETLGTLVDEEFLILLPESSPTDSSSNQGESEKYILEAYTTFFPSGFDTRKKLGLRLASIHTPVPGYKEKLERSMDRFFARVEVGQFVQRVNWSITTDSELFAAFGGVHGDKGESGKTLDLGELDVDSTVLRCERQTLHRLPQSKGLVFAFHTYTYPIQMIKDEGLGEDLAAAIDGLKEGNVPEMHWYKRGPVWGEAVKEFLRS
;
A
#
# COMPACT_ATOMS: atom_id res chain seq x y z
N MET A 1 14.07 -2.74 4.89
CA MET A 1 14.75 -2.29 3.67
C MET A 1 15.65 -3.40 3.21
N ASP A 2 15.61 -3.70 1.93
CA ASP A 2 16.43 -4.74 1.30
C ASP A 2 17.39 -4.13 0.27
N LYS A 3 18.07 -4.99 -0.49
CA LYS A 3 19.07 -4.63 -1.50
C LYS A 3 18.51 -3.83 -2.68
N THR A 4 17.19 -3.83 -2.89
CA THR A 4 16.53 -3.14 -4.02
C THR A 4 16.05 -1.73 -3.66
N TYR A 5 16.16 -1.33 -2.39
CA TYR A 5 15.62 -0.07 -1.87
C TYR A 5 16.00 1.17 -2.71
N LYS A 6 17.28 1.34 -3.04
CA LYS A 6 17.76 2.53 -3.77
C LYS A 6 17.15 2.61 -5.18
N ASP A 7 17.13 1.50 -5.90
CA ASP A 7 16.60 1.45 -7.26
C ASP A 7 15.09 1.66 -7.26
N ARG A 8 14.39 1.10 -6.27
CA ARG A 8 12.95 1.28 -6.10
C ARG A 8 12.58 2.71 -5.75
N LEU A 9 13.40 3.44 -4.99
CA LEU A 9 13.17 4.88 -4.77
C LEU A 9 13.27 5.68 -6.09
N ALA A 10 14.20 5.34 -6.98
CA ALA A 10 14.30 6.01 -8.28
C ALA A 10 13.05 5.77 -9.14
N ILE A 11 12.52 4.55 -9.15
CA ILE A 11 11.24 4.22 -9.81
C ILE A 11 10.11 5.05 -9.19
N ARG A 12 10.01 5.09 -7.86
CA ARG A 12 8.98 5.86 -7.15
C ARG A 12 9.06 7.35 -7.49
N SER A 13 10.25 7.95 -7.51
CA SER A 13 10.42 9.35 -7.94
C SER A 13 9.97 9.58 -9.39
N SER A 14 10.25 8.66 -10.31
CA SER A 14 9.78 8.76 -11.70
C SER A 14 8.25 8.65 -11.81
N LEU A 15 7.64 7.74 -11.06
CA LEU A 15 6.19 7.57 -11.03
C LEU A 15 5.47 8.77 -10.42
N LEU A 16 6.04 9.41 -9.39
CA LEU A 16 5.47 10.64 -8.83
C LEU A 16 5.40 11.76 -9.87
N GLN A 17 6.43 11.90 -10.71
CA GLN A 17 6.45 12.89 -11.78
C GLN A 17 5.45 12.57 -12.90
N LYS A 18 5.34 11.30 -13.28
CA LYS A 18 4.48 10.85 -14.40
C LYS A 18 3.00 10.74 -14.03
N HIS A 19 2.70 10.35 -12.79
CA HIS A 19 1.38 9.96 -12.34
C HIS A 19 1.03 10.51 -10.94
N PRO A 20 1.22 11.82 -10.68
CA PRO A 20 1.13 12.39 -9.33
C PRO A 20 -0.21 12.14 -8.63
N ASP A 21 -1.31 12.15 -9.38
CA ASP A 21 -2.65 11.93 -8.81
C ASP A 21 -3.00 10.45 -8.67
N VAL A 22 -2.31 9.55 -9.41
CA VAL A 22 -2.53 8.10 -9.34
C VAL A 22 -1.86 7.51 -8.11
N VAL A 23 -0.66 8.01 -7.80
CA VAL A 23 0.16 7.49 -6.72
C VAL A 23 -0.09 8.20 -5.39
N ILE A 24 -0.70 9.39 -5.39
CA ILE A 24 -1.06 10.11 -4.17
C ILE A 24 -2.46 10.70 -4.31
N GLY A 25 -3.29 10.50 -3.29
CA GLY A 25 -4.61 11.09 -3.20
C GLY A 25 -4.99 11.44 -1.78
N ILE A 26 -5.76 12.53 -1.64
CA ILE A 26 -6.34 13.02 -0.40
C ILE A 26 -7.81 13.34 -0.74
N ASN A 27 -8.75 12.73 -0.03
CA ASN A 27 -10.17 12.79 -0.38
C ASN A 27 -10.75 14.20 -0.16
N ASN A 28 -10.52 14.78 1.02
CA ASN A 28 -10.88 16.17 1.33
C ASN A 28 -9.69 16.89 1.97
N GLU A 29 -8.98 17.70 1.18
CA GLU A 29 -7.80 18.44 1.62
C GLU A 29 -8.08 19.47 2.73
N THR A 30 -9.35 19.82 2.95
CA THR A 30 -9.76 20.74 4.02
C THR A 30 -10.15 20.04 5.32
N ASP A 31 -10.21 18.70 5.32
CA ASP A 31 -10.57 17.93 6.51
C ASP A 31 -9.38 17.82 7.47
N PRO A 32 -9.45 18.45 8.67
CA PRO A 32 -8.34 18.45 9.61
C PRO A 32 -8.01 17.05 10.16
N ARG A 33 -8.95 16.10 10.13
CA ARG A 33 -8.73 14.74 10.61
C ARG A 33 -7.84 13.95 9.65
N ILE A 34 -8.02 14.16 8.35
CA ILE A 34 -7.18 13.55 7.31
C ILE A 34 -5.75 14.06 7.42
N TYR A 35 -5.57 15.38 7.50
CA TYR A 35 -4.26 15.98 7.73
C TYR A 35 -3.60 15.47 9.02
N ALA A 36 -4.35 15.40 10.13
CA ALA A 36 -3.83 14.92 11.41
C ALA A 36 -3.31 13.48 11.31
N ALA A 37 -4.03 12.58 10.63
CA ALA A 37 -3.60 11.19 10.45
C ALA A 37 -2.37 11.05 9.53
N ILE A 38 -2.34 11.80 8.42
CA ILE A 38 -1.18 11.86 7.51
C ILE A 38 0.06 12.33 8.28
N ARG A 39 -0.07 13.47 8.97
CA ARG A 39 1.03 14.10 9.70
C ARG A 39 1.54 13.22 10.83
N GLU A 40 0.66 12.55 11.56
CA GLU A 40 1.04 11.61 12.61
C GLU A 40 1.86 10.44 12.07
N LEU A 41 1.39 9.78 10.99
CA LEU A 41 2.13 8.71 10.32
C LEU A 41 3.49 9.21 9.84
N TYR A 42 3.52 10.38 9.19
CA TYR A 42 4.74 11.01 8.71
C TYR A 42 5.77 11.24 9.81
N ILE A 43 5.36 11.90 10.91
CA ILE A 43 6.24 12.20 12.05
C ILE A 43 6.75 10.91 12.69
N PHE A 44 5.90 9.89 12.82
CA PHE A 44 6.34 8.60 13.34
C PHE A 44 7.40 7.96 12.42
N VAL A 45 7.14 7.90 11.12
CA VAL A 45 8.06 7.26 10.17
C VAL A 45 9.41 8.01 10.12
N VAL A 46 9.36 9.32 9.91
CA VAL A 46 10.55 10.18 9.72
C VAL A 46 11.29 10.44 11.03
N GLY A 47 10.56 10.76 12.10
CA GLY A 47 11.13 11.16 13.38
C GLY A 47 11.43 10.03 14.34
N THR A 48 10.84 8.84 14.15
CA THR A 48 11.01 7.71 15.09
C THR A 48 11.47 6.45 14.38
N TYR A 49 10.68 5.92 13.44
CA TYR A 49 10.91 4.59 12.89
C TYR A 49 12.21 4.48 12.08
N LEU A 50 12.39 5.32 11.06
CA LEU A 50 13.56 5.26 10.18
C LEU A 50 14.89 5.44 10.93
N PRO A 51 15.10 6.50 11.74
CA PRO A 51 16.37 6.71 12.45
C PRO A 51 16.61 5.65 13.54
N THR A 52 15.56 5.10 14.17
CA THR A 52 15.72 4.07 15.21
C THR A 52 16.00 2.69 14.59
N ARG A 53 15.26 2.31 13.55
CA ARG A 53 15.33 0.97 12.96
C ARG A 53 16.49 0.81 11.98
N TYR A 54 16.88 1.88 11.30
CA TYR A 54 17.93 1.90 10.30
C TYR A 54 18.93 3.07 10.53
N PRO A 55 19.60 3.13 11.70
CA PRO A 55 20.46 4.26 12.09
C PRO A 55 21.69 4.45 11.20
N ARG A 56 22.07 3.42 10.42
CA ARG A 56 23.15 3.53 9.41
C ARG A 56 22.70 4.21 8.11
N MET A 57 21.39 4.23 7.85
CA MET A 57 20.79 4.79 6.64
C MET A 57 20.15 6.15 6.90
N PHE A 58 19.66 6.41 8.11
CA PHE A 58 19.02 7.66 8.47
C PHE A 58 19.51 8.21 9.80
N ARG A 59 19.69 9.53 9.84
CA ARG A 59 20.14 10.25 11.03
C ARG A 59 19.31 11.51 11.24
N LEU A 60 18.81 11.71 12.46
CA LEU A 60 18.21 12.98 12.85
C LEU A 60 19.29 13.99 13.23
N THR A 61 19.14 15.22 12.75
CA THR A 61 20.00 16.35 13.07
C THR A 61 19.14 17.57 13.39
N SER A 62 19.60 18.42 14.30
CA SER A 62 18.99 19.72 14.58
C SER A 62 19.81 20.80 13.89
N GLN A 63 19.16 21.63 13.07
CA GLN A 63 19.79 22.72 12.34
C GLN A 63 19.15 24.06 12.72
N PRO A 64 19.89 25.18 12.73
CA PRO A 64 19.29 26.50 12.91
C PRO A 64 18.25 26.80 11.82
N SER A 65 17.13 27.41 12.16
CA SER A 65 16.10 27.81 11.19
C SER A 65 16.57 29.01 10.35
N ASP A 66 16.54 28.90 9.01
CA ASP A 66 16.90 29.98 8.07
C ASP A 66 16.01 31.24 8.20
N ASN A 67 14.81 31.10 8.78
CA ASN A 67 13.84 32.20 8.90
C ASN A 67 14.19 33.25 9.96
N ASN A 68 15.37 33.21 10.58
CA ASN A 68 15.63 34.04 11.75
C ASN A 68 17.01 34.70 11.80
N LYS A 69 17.12 35.85 11.11
CA LYS A 69 18.14 36.87 11.37
C LYS A 69 17.91 37.67 12.67
N LYS A 70 16.91 37.36 13.53
CA LYS A 70 16.57 38.25 14.66
C LYS A 70 16.30 37.64 16.05
N THR A 71 16.01 36.35 16.26
CA THR A 71 15.71 35.85 17.64
C THR A 71 16.45 34.60 18.13
N GLY A 72 17.26 33.94 17.30
CA GLY A 72 18.36 33.07 17.77
C GLY A 72 18.04 31.73 18.49
N THR A 73 16.78 31.29 18.61
CA THR A 73 16.44 30.09 19.44
C THR A 73 15.64 28.98 18.77
N GLU A 74 15.28 29.08 17.49
CA GLU A 74 14.50 28.02 16.81
C GLU A 74 15.39 27.08 15.99
N THR A 75 15.40 25.80 16.39
CA THR A 75 16.05 24.71 15.66
C THR A 75 15.02 23.87 14.90
N LYS A 76 15.29 23.58 13.63
CA LYS A 76 14.53 22.60 12.83
C LYS A 76 15.17 21.22 12.94
N THR A 77 14.34 20.21 13.16
CA THR A 77 14.78 18.82 13.14
C THR A 77 14.67 18.29 11.72
N ILE A 78 15.77 17.75 11.19
CA ILE A 78 15.92 17.24 9.83
C ILE A 78 16.37 15.77 9.90
N LEU A 79 15.69 14.90 9.18
CA LEU A 79 16.17 13.55 8.87
C LEU A 79 17.08 13.61 7.63
N GLU A 80 18.31 13.16 7.78
CA GLU A 80 19.25 12.97 6.69
C GLU A 80 19.23 11.51 6.23
N SER A 81 19.00 11.27 4.94
CA SER A 81 19.16 9.97 4.29
C SER A 81 20.59 9.82 3.79
N MET A 82 21.37 8.92 4.40
CA MET A 82 22.74 8.60 3.96
C MET A 82 22.77 7.80 2.65
N VAL A 83 21.61 7.30 2.21
CA VAL A 83 21.47 6.51 0.97
C VAL A 83 21.33 7.42 -0.25
N THR A 84 20.56 8.49 -0.11
CA THR A 84 20.22 9.41 -1.22
C THR A 84 20.80 10.82 -1.05
N GLY A 85 21.31 11.16 0.14
CA GLY A 85 21.73 12.51 0.51
C GLY A 85 20.55 13.47 0.80
N ALA A 86 19.31 12.97 0.76
CA ALA A 86 18.12 13.79 0.97
C ALA A 86 18.03 14.31 2.41
N LYS A 87 17.59 15.56 2.55
CA LYS A 87 17.31 16.22 3.84
C LYS A 87 15.82 16.46 3.96
N ILE A 88 15.19 15.81 4.92
CA ILE A 88 13.75 15.77 5.09
C ILE A 88 13.36 16.46 6.40
N PRO A 89 12.54 17.51 6.39
CA PRO A 89 12.16 18.20 7.61
C PRO A 89 11.16 17.38 8.42
N LEU A 90 11.31 17.31 9.74
CA LEU A 90 10.34 16.62 10.60
C LEU A 90 8.97 17.32 10.59
N HIS A 91 8.94 18.62 10.32
CA HIS A 91 7.74 19.42 10.16
C HIS A 91 7.89 20.32 8.94
N PHE A 92 6.90 20.31 8.05
CA PHE A 92 6.84 21.27 6.95
C PHE A 92 6.37 22.63 7.46
N ASP A 93 7.02 23.69 7.00
CA ASP A 93 6.52 25.05 7.20
C ASP A 93 5.38 25.29 6.20
N GLU A 94 4.17 25.44 6.72
CA GLU A 94 2.96 25.70 5.96
C GLU A 94 2.44 27.10 6.36
N PRO A 95 2.96 28.16 5.72
CA PRO A 95 2.78 29.54 6.19
C PRO A 95 1.36 30.08 6.01
N GLU A 96 0.58 29.49 5.11
CA GLU A 96 -0.78 29.96 4.80
C GLU A 96 -1.85 29.08 5.47
N PRO A 97 -2.86 29.65 6.14
CA PRO A 97 -4.05 28.94 6.60
C PRO A 97 -4.72 28.20 5.41
N GLY A 98 -4.87 26.88 5.51
CA GLY A 98 -5.41 26.04 4.43
C GLY A 98 -4.37 25.38 3.53
N SER A 99 -3.07 25.67 3.69
CA SER A 99 -1.99 24.93 2.99
C SER A 99 -1.68 23.56 3.59
N LYS A 100 -2.30 23.23 4.73
CA LYS A 100 -2.09 22.02 5.53
C LYS A 100 -2.87 20.82 4.98
N THR A 101 -2.54 20.41 3.77
CA THR A 101 -3.25 19.30 3.12
C THR A 101 -2.64 17.94 3.49
N GLY A 102 -1.35 17.89 3.84
CA GLY A 102 -0.62 16.63 4.06
C GLY A 102 0.02 16.08 2.78
N ARG A 103 -0.10 16.80 1.66
CA ARG A 103 0.42 16.36 0.36
C ARG A 103 1.94 16.15 0.40
N LYS A 104 2.69 17.09 0.98
CA LYS A 104 4.16 17.03 1.07
C LYS A 104 4.62 15.85 1.93
N GLU A 105 3.90 15.55 3.00
CA GLU A 105 4.12 14.39 3.85
C GLU A 105 3.94 13.09 3.07
N LEU A 106 2.85 12.95 2.30
CA LEU A 106 2.59 11.76 1.49
C LEU A 106 3.59 11.58 0.34
N GLU A 107 4.00 12.68 -0.31
CA GLU A 107 5.06 12.68 -1.33
C GLU A 107 6.38 12.21 -0.74
N THR A 108 6.71 12.70 0.45
CA THR A 108 7.93 12.32 1.16
C THR A 108 7.87 10.86 1.60
N LEU A 109 6.79 10.40 2.23
CA LEU A 109 6.61 8.99 2.58
C LEU A 109 6.77 8.10 1.35
N GLY A 110 6.10 8.49 0.25
CA GLY A 110 6.11 7.77 -1.01
C GLY A 110 7.47 7.72 -1.71
N THR A 111 8.37 8.66 -1.46
CA THR A 111 9.70 8.71 -2.11
C THR A 111 10.85 8.44 -1.14
N LEU A 112 10.57 8.26 0.15
CA LEU A 112 11.54 7.92 1.18
C LEU A 112 11.42 6.47 1.63
N VAL A 113 10.22 5.91 1.63
CA VAL A 113 9.97 4.54 2.08
C VAL A 113 9.40 3.74 0.92
N ASP A 114 10.01 2.59 0.68
CA ASP A 114 9.50 1.59 -0.24
C ASP A 114 8.41 0.77 0.46
N GLU A 115 7.27 1.40 0.68
CA GLU A 115 6.08 0.84 1.31
C GLU A 115 4.90 1.69 0.85
N GLU A 116 3.75 1.07 0.60
CA GLU A 116 2.52 1.79 0.29
C GLU A 116 1.76 2.08 1.58
N PHE A 117 1.16 3.26 1.71
CA PHE A 117 0.33 3.61 2.86
C PHE A 117 -1.04 4.08 2.41
N LEU A 118 -2.08 3.47 2.99
CA LEU A 118 -3.48 3.82 2.80
C LEU A 118 -4.06 4.14 4.18
N ILE A 119 -4.57 5.36 4.32
CA ILE A 119 -5.09 5.89 5.58
C ILE A 119 -6.61 5.86 5.50
N LEU A 120 -7.21 5.13 6.44
CA LEU A 120 -8.65 5.03 6.57
C LEU A 120 -9.12 5.71 7.84
N LEU A 121 -10.16 6.55 7.72
CA LEU A 121 -10.82 7.16 8.86
C LEU A 121 -12.25 6.60 9.00
N PRO A 122 -12.81 6.65 10.20
CA PRO A 122 -14.22 6.35 10.39
C PRO A 122 -15.08 7.36 9.61
N GLU A 123 -16.14 6.84 9.00
CA GLU A 123 -17.12 7.66 8.31
C GLU A 123 -17.72 8.70 9.27
N SER A 124 -17.86 9.92 8.78
CA SER A 124 -18.38 11.02 9.58
C SER A 124 -19.89 10.96 9.54
N SER A 125 -20.52 10.59 10.65
CA SER A 125 -21.97 10.68 10.77
C SER A 125 -22.36 12.13 11.14
N PRO A 126 -23.21 12.82 10.37
CA PRO A 126 -23.79 14.10 10.79
C PRO A 126 -24.79 13.98 11.95
N THR A 127 -25.14 12.76 12.36
CA THR A 127 -26.07 12.47 13.47
C THR A 127 -25.43 11.53 14.47
N ASP A 128 -24.61 12.08 15.36
CA ASP A 128 -23.87 11.35 16.39
C ASP A 128 -24.72 11.05 17.64
N SER A 129 -26.02 10.81 17.47
CA SER A 129 -26.96 10.59 18.61
C SER A 129 -27.88 9.38 18.48
N SER A 130 -27.70 8.54 17.47
CA SER A 130 -28.31 7.20 17.48
C SER A 130 -27.37 6.18 16.87
N SER A 131 -26.39 5.73 17.66
CA SER A 131 -25.76 4.45 17.42
C SER A 131 -26.89 3.40 17.36
N ASN A 132 -27.23 2.92 16.16
CA ASN A 132 -27.95 1.66 16.04
C ASN A 132 -27.05 0.63 16.73
N GLN A 133 -27.42 0.24 17.96
CA GLN A 133 -26.69 -0.69 18.80
C GLN A 133 -26.58 -2.03 18.06
N GLY A 134 -25.54 -2.20 17.24
CA GLY A 134 -25.36 -3.40 16.43
C GLY A 134 -24.53 -3.21 15.15
N GLU A 135 -24.45 -2.00 14.58
CA GLU A 135 -23.63 -1.76 13.38
C GLU A 135 -22.21 -1.30 13.75
N SER A 136 -21.21 -1.92 13.11
CA SER A 136 -19.80 -1.56 13.30
C SER A 136 -19.49 -0.28 12.53
N GLU A 137 -18.64 0.55 13.13
CA GLU A 137 -18.07 1.74 12.50
C GLU A 137 -17.50 1.39 11.11
N LYS A 138 -17.89 2.19 10.11
CA LYS A 138 -17.47 2.00 8.72
C LYS A 138 -16.28 2.89 8.43
N TYR A 139 -15.32 2.37 7.68
CA TYR A 139 -14.09 3.08 7.34
C TYR A 139 -14.07 3.48 5.87
N ILE A 140 -13.58 4.69 5.60
CA ILE A 140 -13.42 5.29 4.27
C ILE A 140 -11.93 5.43 3.99
N LEU A 141 -11.49 5.14 2.76
CA LEU A 141 -10.14 5.48 2.31
C LEU A 141 -10.04 6.99 2.10
N GLU A 142 -9.36 7.69 3.01
CA GLU A 142 -9.29 9.15 3.02
C GLU A 142 -8.00 9.69 2.40
N ALA A 143 -6.90 8.96 2.49
CA ALA A 143 -5.65 9.36 1.87
C ALA A 143 -4.78 8.15 1.53
N TYR A 144 -3.88 8.30 0.56
CA TYR A 144 -2.90 7.27 0.24
C TYR A 144 -1.63 7.83 -0.40
N THR A 145 -0.57 7.03 -0.29
CA THR A 145 0.65 7.09 -1.11
C THR A 145 0.95 5.66 -1.56
N THR A 146 0.67 5.37 -2.83
CA THR A 146 0.60 4.02 -3.41
C THR A 146 1.24 3.99 -4.80
N PHE A 147 2.48 3.54 -4.86
CA PHE A 147 3.31 3.54 -6.06
C PHE A 147 3.35 2.21 -6.78
N PHE A 148 3.14 1.10 -6.09
CA PHE A 148 3.13 -0.23 -6.70
C PHE A 148 1.78 -0.93 -6.50
N PRO A 149 0.65 -0.39 -7.01
CA PRO A 149 -0.64 -1.07 -6.94
C PRO A 149 -0.63 -2.34 -7.79
N SER A 150 -1.55 -3.27 -7.47
CA SER A 150 -1.67 -4.57 -8.12
C SER A 150 -2.97 -4.66 -8.92
N GLY A 151 -2.98 -4.15 -10.15
CA GLY A 151 -4.13 -4.24 -11.06
C GLY A 151 -5.28 -3.29 -10.75
N PHE A 152 -5.04 -2.18 -10.04
CA PHE A 152 -6.09 -1.21 -9.73
C PHE A 152 -5.58 0.24 -9.69
N ASP A 153 -6.44 1.17 -10.09
CA ASP A 153 -6.21 2.61 -9.96
C ASP A 153 -6.70 3.07 -8.59
N THR A 154 -5.78 3.44 -7.70
CA THR A 154 -6.09 3.82 -6.31
C THR A 154 -7.01 5.05 -6.24
N ARG A 155 -7.00 5.94 -7.25
CA ARG A 155 -7.91 7.10 -7.31
C ARG A 155 -9.37 6.68 -7.31
N LYS A 156 -9.69 5.58 -8.00
CA LYS A 156 -11.06 5.04 -8.09
C LYS A 156 -11.54 4.46 -6.75
N LYS A 157 -10.65 4.34 -5.77
CA LYS A 157 -10.94 3.81 -4.43
C LYS A 157 -11.02 4.91 -3.37
N LEU A 158 -10.52 6.10 -3.66
CA LEU A 158 -10.50 7.24 -2.74
C LEU A 158 -11.93 7.70 -2.41
N GLY A 159 -12.18 8.01 -1.14
CA GLY A 159 -13.50 8.42 -0.65
C GLY A 159 -14.53 7.30 -0.58
N LEU A 160 -14.16 6.06 -0.91
CA LEU A 160 -15.05 4.91 -0.82
C LEU A 160 -14.91 4.18 0.52
N ARG A 161 -16.03 3.62 0.98
CA ARG A 161 -16.06 2.68 2.11
C ARG A 161 -15.28 1.40 1.78
N LEU A 162 -14.76 0.75 2.81
CA LEU A 162 -14.06 -0.54 2.69
C LEU A 162 -14.83 -1.57 1.86
N ALA A 163 -16.14 -1.72 2.10
CA ALA A 163 -16.98 -2.63 1.32
C ALA A 163 -17.04 -2.27 -0.17
N SER A 164 -17.23 -0.99 -0.50
CA SER A 164 -17.29 -0.51 -1.87
C SER A 164 -15.97 -0.74 -2.62
N ILE A 165 -14.83 -0.51 -1.95
CA ILE A 165 -13.48 -0.77 -2.50
C ILE A 165 -13.35 -2.23 -2.96
N HIS A 166 -13.87 -3.16 -2.15
CA HIS A 166 -13.75 -4.60 -2.32
C HIS A 166 -14.87 -5.25 -3.15
N THR A 167 -15.80 -4.47 -3.71
CA THR A 167 -16.86 -4.97 -4.61
C THR A 167 -16.37 -5.95 -5.69
N PRO A 168 -15.18 -5.76 -6.33
CA PRO A 168 -14.69 -6.69 -7.34
C PRO A 168 -14.24 -8.06 -6.78
N VAL A 169 -14.02 -8.18 -5.47
CA VAL A 169 -13.47 -9.39 -4.83
C VAL A 169 -14.59 -10.42 -4.65
N PRO A 170 -14.49 -11.61 -5.27
CA PRO A 170 -15.54 -12.61 -5.17
C PRO A 170 -15.81 -13.04 -3.72
N GLY A 171 -17.09 -13.18 -3.38
CA GLY A 171 -17.53 -13.59 -2.04
C GLY A 171 -17.30 -12.57 -0.93
N TYR A 172 -16.78 -11.36 -1.22
CA TYR A 172 -16.50 -10.38 -0.18
C TYR A 172 -17.77 -9.97 0.57
N LYS A 173 -18.81 -9.55 -0.15
CA LYS A 173 -20.06 -9.06 0.45
C LYS A 173 -20.73 -10.14 1.31
N GLU A 174 -20.79 -11.36 0.79
CA GLU A 174 -21.52 -12.46 1.41
C GLU A 174 -20.76 -13.10 2.57
N LYS A 175 -19.42 -13.19 2.48
CA LYS A 175 -18.60 -13.97 3.42
C LYS A 175 -17.68 -13.13 4.30
N LEU A 176 -17.27 -11.93 3.89
CA LEU A 176 -16.19 -11.18 4.52
C LEU A 176 -16.58 -9.80 5.05
N GLU A 177 -17.52 -9.09 4.42
CA GLU A 177 -17.80 -7.68 4.74
C GLU A 177 -18.07 -7.47 6.24
N ARG A 178 -19.02 -8.24 6.80
CA ARG A 178 -19.44 -8.06 8.19
C ARG A 178 -18.32 -8.40 9.19
N SER A 179 -17.47 -9.38 8.89
CA SER A 179 -16.34 -9.72 9.76
C SER A 179 -15.21 -8.72 9.62
N MET A 180 -14.97 -8.21 8.41
CA MET A 180 -13.95 -7.20 8.10
C MET A 180 -14.27 -5.87 8.77
N ASP A 181 -15.52 -5.38 8.67
CA ASP A 181 -15.93 -4.13 9.31
C ASP A 181 -15.77 -4.21 10.84
N ARG A 182 -16.20 -5.32 11.45
CA ARG A 182 -15.97 -5.57 12.88
C ARG A 182 -14.50 -5.61 13.23
N PHE A 183 -13.68 -6.22 12.38
CA PHE A 183 -12.25 -6.33 12.61
C PHE A 183 -11.59 -4.95 12.60
N PHE A 184 -11.82 -4.16 11.55
CA PHE A 184 -11.28 -2.80 11.43
C PHE A 184 -11.70 -1.91 12.60
N ALA A 185 -12.98 -1.96 13.00
CA ALA A 185 -13.48 -1.22 14.15
C ALA A 185 -12.81 -1.64 15.48
N ARG A 186 -12.38 -2.90 15.63
CA ARG A 186 -11.81 -3.45 16.87
C ARG A 186 -10.29 -3.37 16.98
N VAL A 187 -9.56 -3.14 15.89
CA VAL A 187 -8.09 -3.03 15.96
C VAL A 187 -7.72 -1.89 16.92
N GLU A 188 -7.06 -2.21 18.03
CA GLU A 188 -6.67 -1.24 19.05
C GLU A 188 -5.29 -0.63 18.77
N VAL A 189 -5.01 0.51 19.39
CA VAL A 189 -3.66 1.09 19.37
C VAL A 189 -2.67 0.11 20.01
N GLY A 190 -1.53 -0.11 19.36
CA GLY A 190 -0.52 -1.08 19.79
C GLY A 190 -0.75 -2.49 19.26
N GLN A 191 -1.92 -2.80 18.70
CA GLN A 191 -2.12 -4.01 17.92
C GLN A 191 -1.56 -3.82 16.50
N PHE A 192 -0.85 -4.82 16.02
CA PHE A 192 -0.28 -4.86 14.68
C PHE A 192 -0.67 -6.17 14.02
N VAL A 193 -1.39 -6.07 12.90
CA VAL A 193 -1.88 -7.22 12.15
C VAL A 193 -1.05 -7.34 10.89
N GLN A 194 -0.63 -8.55 10.55
CA GLN A 194 0.06 -8.85 9.30
C GLN A 194 -0.62 -10.00 8.57
N ARG A 195 -0.72 -9.89 7.24
CA ARG A 195 -1.10 -10.99 6.35
C ARG A 195 -0.30 -10.91 5.04
N VAL A 196 -0.42 -11.95 4.22
CA VAL A 196 0.15 -11.97 2.88
C VAL A 196 -0.98 -12.05 1.85
N ASN A 197 -0.86 -11.27 0.78
CA ASN A 197 -1.60 -11.47 -0.46
C ASN A 197 -0.60 -11.82 -1.57
N TRP A 198 -1.02 -12.62 -2.55
CA TRP A 198 -0.12 -13.02 -3.64
C TRP A 198 -0.87 -13.16 -4.97
N SER A 199 -0.14 -13.05 -6.06
CA SER A 199 -0.58 -13.33 -7.43
C SER A 199 0.61 -13.73 -8.31
N ILE A 200 0.34 -14.34 -9.46
CA ILE A 200 1.33 -14.46 -10.54
C ILE A 200 1.10 -13.31 -11.52
N THR A 201 2.19 -12.80 -12.08
CA THR A 201 2.18 -11.74 -13.09
C THR A 201 3.14 -12.15 -14.20
N THR A 202 2.65 -12.24 -15.45
CA THR A 202 3.40 -12.82 -16.59
C THR A 202 4.03 -11.78 -17.53
N ASP A 203 3.80 -10.49 -17.29
CA ASP A 203 4.39 -9.37 -18.03
C ASP A 203 3.96 -8.03 -17.38
N SER A 204 4.20 -7.87 -16.08
CA SER A 204 3.88 -6.58 -15.44
C SER A 204 4.94 -6.11 -14.48
N GLU A 205 5.22 -4.82 -14.63
CA GLU A 205 6.11 -4.07 -13.77
C GLU A 205 5.50 -3.87 -12.38
N LEU A 206 6.30 -3.34 -11.45
CA LEU A 206 5.87 -3.03 -10.09
C LEU A 206 4.65 -2.09 -10.07
N PHE A 207 4.57 -1.15 -11.02
CA PHE A 207 3.45 -0.22 -11.19
C PHE A 207 2.37 -0.81 -12.12
N ALA A 208 1.38 -1.48 -11.53
CA ALA A 208 0.27 -2.06 -12.28
C ALA A 208 -1.06 -1.34 -11.96
N ALA A 209 -1.13 -0.03 -12.20
CA ALA A 209 -2.30 0.77 -11.84
C ALA A 209 -3.51 0.62 -12.78
N PHE A 210 -3.31 0.13 -14.00
CA PHE A 210 -4.32 0.21 -15.07
C PHE A 210 -4.80 -1.16 -15.57
N GLY A 211 -4.61 -2.21 -14.76
CA GLY A 211 -5.09 -3.56 -15.06
C GLY A 211 -3.94 -4.58 -15.15
N GLY A 212 -4.21 -5.72 -15.79
CA GLY A 212 -3.20 -6.76 -16.07
C GLY A 212 -2.95 -7.75 -14.93
N VAL A 213 -3.30 -7.43 -13.68
CA VAL A 213 -3.08 -8.35 -12.53
C VAL A 213 -4.36 -9.06 -12.08
N HIS A 214 -5.51 -8.40 -12.20
CA HIS A 214 -6.82 -8.98 -11.90
C HIS A 214 -7.64 -9.14 -13.17
N GLY A 215 -8.49 -10.17 -13.22
CA GLY A 215 -9.40 -10.39 -14.34
C GLY A 215 -10.68 -9.57 -14.19
N ASP A 216 -11.10 -8.90 -15.26
CA ASP A 216 -12.41 -8.25 -15.34
C ASP A 216 -13.48 -9.21 -15.88
N LYS A 217 -14.73 -9.03 -15.44
CA LYS A 217 -15.88 -9.81 -15.96
C LYS A 217 -16.10 -9.48 -17.44
N GLY A 218 -15.57 -10.33 -18.32
CA GLY A 218 -15.68 -10.20 -19.78
C GLY A 218 -14.35 -10.26 -20.52
N GLU A 219 -13.22 -10.12 -19.83
CA GLU A 219 -11.90 -10.35 -20.42
C GLU A 219 -11.62 -11.85 -20.51
N SER A 220 -11.79 -12.41 -21.71
CA SER A 220 -11.20 -13.71 -22.07
C SER A 220 -9.78 -13.44 -22.56
N GLY A 221 -8.83 -13.34 -21.63
CA GLY A 221 -7.41 -13.39 -22.00
C GLY A 221 -7.12 -14.72 -22.68
N LYS A 222 -6.31 -14.71 -23.75
CA LYS A 222 -5.82 -15.94 -24.40
C LYS A 222 -5.10 -16.77 -23.35
N THR A 223 -5.53 -18.02 -23.15
CA THR A 223 -4.79 -18.99 -22.32
C THR A 223 -3.40 -19.18 -22.91
N LEU A 224 -2.38 -19.09 -22.05
CA LEU A 224 -1.00 -19.34 -22.40
C LEU A 224 -0.75 -20.85 -22.33
N ASP A 225 -0.17 -21.40 -23.40
CA ASP A 225 0.47 -22.71 -23.37
C ASP A 225 1.90 -22.57 -22.80
N LEU A 226 2.52 -23.67 -22.32
CA LEU A 226 3.89 -23.62 -21.77
C LEU A 226 4.91 -23.00 -22.73
N GLY A 227 4.81 -23.30 -24.03
CA GLY A 227 5.69 -22.73 -25.05
C GLY A 227 5.49 -21.23 -25.30
N GLU A 228 4.42 -20.64 -24.76
CA GLU A 228 4.11 -19.21 -24.85
C GLU A 228 4.44 -18.46 -23.54
N LEU A 229 4.80 -19.17 -22.47
CA LEU A 229 5.16 -18.56 -21.20
C LEU A 229 6.58 -17.97 -21.29
N ASP A 230 6.67 -16.65 -21.17
CA ASP A 230 7.94 -15.99 -20.93
C ASP A 230 8.32 -16.12 -19.45
N VAL A 231 9.21 -17.06 -19.16
CA VAL A 231 9.68 -17.36 -17.80
C VAL A 231 10.44 -16.16 -17.20
N ASP A 232 11.15 -15.39 -18.03
CA ASP A 232 11.99 -14.28 -17.57
C ASP A 232 11.16 -13.07 -17.10
N SER A 233 9.99 -12.86 -17.70
CA SER A 233 9.04 -11.80 -17.30
C SER A 233 7.93 -12.28 -16.37
N THR A 234 7.87 -13.59 -16.06
CA THR A 234 6.91 -14.14 -15.09
C THR A 234 7.45 -14.11 -13.67
N VAL A 235 6.66 -13.52 -12.76
CA VAL A 235 7.01 -13.38 -11.34
C VAL A 235 5.87 -13.81 -10.41
N LEU A 236 6.24 -14.38 -9.27
CA LEU A 236 5.42 -14.42 -8.07
C LEU A 236 5.46 -13.04 -7.42
N ARG A 237 4.31 -12.37 -7.38
CA ARG A 237 4.12 -11.10 -6.69
C ARG A 237 3.50 -11.34 -5.32
N CYS A 238 4.17 -10.91 -4.26
CA CYS A 238 3.72 -11.06 -2.87
C CYS A 238 3.65 -9.70 -2.18
N GLU A 239 2.53 -9.45 -1.50
CA GLU A 239 2.33 -8.26 -0.70
C GLU A 239 2.32 -8.65 0.78
N ARG A 240 3.31 -8.17 1.54
CA ARG A 240 3.23 -8.20 3.00
C ARG A 240 2.35 -7.04 3.42
N GLN A 241 1.11 -7.35 3.79
CA GLN A 241 0.10 -6.36 4.16
C GLN A 241 0.05 -6.23 5.69
N THR A 242 -0.08 -5.01 6.16
CA THR A 242 -0.12 -4.66 7.58
C THR A 242 -1.28 -3.72 7.87
N LEU A 243 -1.84 -3.82 9.06
CA LEU A 243 -2.91 -2.94 9.53
C LEU A 243 -2.64 -2.57 11.00
N HIS A 244 -2.66 -1.28 11.29
CA HIS A 244 -2.55 -0.78 12.66
C HIS A 244 -3.31 0.53 12.84
N ARG A 245 -3.63 0.87 14.10
CA ARG A 245 -4.27 2.14 14.46
C ARG A 245 -3.25 3.14 14.99
N LEU A 246 -3.33 4.37 14.48
CA LEU A 246 -2.52 5.49 14.95
C LEU A 246 -2.95 5.92 16.37
N PRO A 247 -2.01 6.20 17.29
CA PRO A 247 -2.33 6.49 18.68
C PRO A 247 -3.11 7.78 18.92
N GLN A 248 -2.88 8.84 18.14
CA GLN A 248 -3.45 10.18 18.37
C GLN A 248 -4.70 10.42 17.51
N SER A 249 -4.57 10.34 16.19
CA SER A 249 -5.66 10.56 15.22
C SER A 249 -6.67 9.42 15.19
N LYS A 250 -6.32 8.24 15.73
CA LYS A 250 -7.11 7.00 15.67
C LYS A 250 -7.38 6.47 14.27
N GLY A 251 -6.80 7.08 13.22
CA GLY A 251 -6.87 6.56 11.86
C GLY A 251 -6.24 5.18 11.75
N LEU A 252 -6.76 4.35 10.83
CA LEU A 252 -6.17 3.08 10.48
C LEU A 252 -5.19 3.27 9.34
N VAL A 253 -4.01 2.68 9.45
CA VAL A 253 -3.02 2.63 8.38
C VAL A 253 -2.97 1.20 7.87
N PHE A 254 -3.49 1.00 6.67
CA PHE A 254 -3.24 -0.20 5.89
C PHE A 254 -2.00 0.05 5.04
N ALA A 255 -0.95 -0.73 5.25
CA ALA A 255 0.28 -0.59 4.49
C ALA A 255 0.67 -1.91 3.85
N PHE A 256 1.34 -1.85 2.69
CA PHE A 256 1.85 -3.07 2.08
C PHE A 256 3.17 -2.86 1.35
N HIS A 257 4.00 -3.91 1.40
CA HIS A 257 5.26 -3.98 0.68
C HIS A 257 5.17 -5.07 -0.36
N THR A 258 5.43 -4.70 -1.61
CA THR A 258 5.40 -5.61 -2.76
C THR A 258 6.79 -6.20 -3.02
N TYR A 259 6.88 -7.51 -2.86
CA TYR A 259 7.99 -8.34 -3.32
C TYR A 259 7.63 -8.98 -4.67
N THR A 260 8.63 -9.12 -5.54
CA THR A 260 8.53 -9.85 -6.80
C THR A 260 9.67 -10.86 -6.90
N TYR A 261 9.33 -12.12 -7.14
CA TYR A 261 10.28 -13.22 -7.27
C TYR A 261 10.12 -13.86 -8.65
N PRO A 262 11.17 -13.93 -9.48
CA PRO A 262 11.14 -14.67 -10.74
C PRO A 262 10.67 -16.11 -10.51
N ILE A 263 9.79 -16.66 -11.34
CA ILE A 263 9.28 -18.01 -11.11
C ILE A 263 10.38 -19.08 -11.20
N GLN A 264 11.42 -18.82 -12.00
CA GLN A 264 12.62 -19.65 -12.07
C GLN A 264 13.28 -19.78 -10.70
N MET A 265 13.39 -18.69 -9.93
CA MET A 265 13.98 -18.71 -8.59
C MET A 265 13.17 -19.59 -7.63
N ILE A 266 11.84 -19.52 -7.69
CA ILE A 266 10.96 -20.37 -6.86
C ILE A 266 11.19 -21.84 -7.19
N LYS A 267 11.32 -22.17 -8.48
CA LYS A 267 11.62 -23.52 -8.95
C LYS A 267 13.00 -24.00 -8.47
N ASP A 268 14.02 -23.18 -8.65
CA ASP A 268 15.41 -23.49 -8.28
C ASP A 268 15.58 -23.71 -6.76
N GLU A 269 14.77 -23.04 -5.94
CA GLU A 269 14.71 -23.23 -4.49
C GLU A 269 13.95 -24.52 -4.07
N GLY A 270 13.38 -25.27 -5.01
CA GLY A 270 12.64 -26.50 -4.75
C GLY A 270 11.20 -26.28 -4.29
N LEU A 271 10.66 -25.07 -4.44
CA LEU A 271 9.31 -24.68 -4.01
C LEU A 271 8.27 -24.78 -5.13
N GLY A 272 8.63 -25.42 -6.25
CA GLY A 272 7.77 -25.53 -7.44
C GLY A 272 6.43 -26.20 -7.16
N GLU A 273 6.44 -27.34 -6.47
CA GLU A 273 5.20 -28.07 -6.15
C GLU A 273 4.32 -27.30 -5.16
N ASP A 274 4.91 -26.64 -4.15
CA ASP A 274 4.15 -25.85 -3.18
C ASP A 274 3.43 -24.67 -3.84
N LEU A 275 4.10 -23.96 -4.76
CA LEU A 275 3.46 -22.89 -5.52
C LEU A 275 2.41 -23.44 -6.50
N ALA A 276 2.67 -24.58 -7.14
CA ALA A 276 1.70 -25.21 -8.03
C ALA A 276 0.42 -25.63 -7.29
N ALA A 277 0.55 -26.23 -6.10
CA ALA A 277 -0.57 -26.56 -5.24
C ALA A 277 -1.32 -25.31 -4.75
N ALA A 278 -0.62 -24.20 -4.47
CA ALA A 278 -1.26 -22.94 -4.14
C ALA A 278 -2.07 -22.35 -5.31
N ILE A 279 -1.60 -22.54 -6.56
CA ILE A 279 -2.33 -22.17 -7.78
C ILE A 279 -3.59 -23.02 -7.93
N ASP A 280 -3.50 -24.33 -7.73
CA ASP A 280 -4.66 -25.25 -7.75
C ASP A 280 -5.71 -24.82 -6.69
N GLY A 281 -5.24 -24.44 -5.50
CA GLY A 281 -6.05 -23.93 -4.40
C GLY A 281 -6.88 -22.67 -4.72
N LEU A 282 -6.52 -21.89 -5.75
CA LEU A 282 -7.33 -20.75 -6.18
C LEU A 282 -8.72 -21.18 -6.67
N LYS A 283 -8.81 -22.37 -7.27
CA LYS A 283 -10.05 -22.95 -7.80
C LYS A 283 -10.70 -23.91 -6.81
N GLU A 284 -9.89 -24.66 -6.07
CA GLU A 284 -10.37 -25.69 -5.14
C GLU A 284 -10.79 -25.14 -3.77
N GLY A 285 -10.43 -23.88 -3.48
CA GLY A 285 -10.75 -23.22 -2.22
C GLY A 285 -12.24 -22.91 -2.00
N ASN A 286 -12.52 -22.25 -0.88
CA ASN A 286 -13.89 -21.90 -0.46
C ASN A 286 -14.56 -20.80 -1.28
N VAL A 287 -13.84 -20.17 -2.21
CA VAL A 287 -14.34 -19.17 -3.18
C VAL A 287 -13.68 -19.46 -4.56
N PRO A 288 -14.18 -20.43 -5.33
CA PRO A 288 -13.59 -20.85 -6.62
C PRO A 288 -13.44 -19.72 -7.66
N GLU A 289 -14.26 -18.67 -7.55
CA GLU A 289 -14.19 -17.49 -8.41
C GLU A 289 -12.87 -16.71 -8.24
N MET A 290 -12.11 -16.95 -7.17
CA MET A 290 -10.77 -16.39 -6.98
C MET A 290 -9.81 -16.80 -8.10
N HIS A 291 -9.97 -17.99 -8.67
CA HIS A 291 -9.21 -18.44 -9.83
C HIS A 291 -9.35 -17.46 -11.00
N TRP A 292 -10.56 -17.04 -11.33
CA TRP A 292 -10.81 -16.04 -12.38
C TRP A 292 -10.32 -14.65 -11.98
N TYR A 293 -10.61 -14.23 -10.74
CA TYR A 293 -10.21 -12.92 -10.25
C TYR A 293 -8.70 -12.69 -10.27
N LYS A 294 -7.89 -13.74 -10.02
CA LYS A 294 -6.42 -13.70 -10.11
C LYS A 294 -5.88 -14.11 -11.50
N ARG A 295 -6.73 -14.19 -12.52
CA ARG A 295 -6.38 -14.56 -13.90
C ARG A 295 -5.78 -15.97 -14.06
N GLY A 296 -6.04 -16.88 -13.12
CA GLY A 296 -5.58 -18.27 -13.17
C GLY A 296 -5.86 -19.01 -14.48
N PRO A 297 -7.02 -18.84 -15.15
CA PRO A 297 -7.28 -19.46 -16.46
C PRO A 297 -6.35 -19.03 -17.60
N VAL A 298 -5.64 -17.91 -17.44
CA VAL A 298 -4.73 -17.37 -18.46
C VAL A 298 -3.34 -18.01 -18.32
N TRP A 299 -2.79 -18.04 -17.10
CA TRP A 299 -1.39 -18.42 -16.86
C TRP A 299 -1.22 -19.69 -16.03
N GLY A 300 -2.28 -20.18 -15.38
CA GLY A 300 -2.22 -21.20 -14.34
C GLY A 300 -1.62 -22.52 -14.77
N GLU A 301 -2.07 -23.08 -15.91
CA GLU A 301 -1.57 -24.37 -16.39
C GLU A 301 -0.11 -24.28 -16.85
N ALA A 302 0.22 -23.29 -17.69
CA ALA A 302 1.60 -23.08 -18.16
C ALA A 302 2.60 -22.87 -17.00
N VAL A 303 2.22 -22.07 -16.00
CA VAL A 303 3.08 -21.83 -14.83
C VAL A 303 3.24 -23.09 -13.99
N LYS A 304 2.17 -23.85 -13.75
CA LYS A 304 2.26 -25.12 -13.01
C LYS A 304 3.12 -26.16 -13.74
N GLU A 305 2.98 -26.28 -15.06
CA GLU A 305 3.78 -27.19 -15.87
C GLU A 305 5.26 -26.81 -15.82
N PHE A 306 5.59 -25.52 -15.93
CA PHE A 306 6.94 -25.03 -15.74
C PHE A 306 7.50 -25.36 -14.34
N LEU A 307 6.73 -25.09 -13.29
CA LEU A 307 7.17 -25.31 -11.90
C LEU A 307 7.43 -26.80 -11.58
N ARG A 308 6.76 -27.72 -12.28
CA ARG A 308 6.83 -29.18 -12.07
C ARG A 308 7.80 -29.92 -13.01
N SER A 309 8.40 -29.24 -13.98
CA SER A 309 9.33 -29.83 -14.96
C SER A 309 10.76 -29.99 -14.47
#